data_AF-A0A8C3WK75-F1
#
_entry.id   AF-A0A8C3WK75-F1
#
_cell.length_a   1.000
_cell.length_b   1.000
_cell.length_c   1.000
_cell.angle_alpha   90.00
_cell.angle_beta   90.00
_cell.angle_gamma   90.00
#
_symmetry.space_group_name_H-M   'P 1'
#
loop_
_entity.id
_entity.type
_entity.pdbx_description
1 polymer ?
#
loop_
_entity_poly.entity_id
_entity_poly.type
_entity_poly.pdbx_seq_one_letter_code
_entity_poly.pdbx_strand_id
1 'polypeptide(L)'
;NSPVSYLKTYSKFLSEPLGFIKVLEWIASIFAFATCGGFKGKTEFQVTCPSTNVPDNKTITVTFGYPFRLNEESFQAPTGNVCVV
;
A
#
# COMPACT_ATOMS: atom_id res chain seq x y z
N ASN A 1 51.62 0.75 -10.82
CA ASN A 1 50.22 1.09 -10.52
C ASN A 1 49.76 0.34 -9.29
N SER A 2 49.94 0.94 -8.11
CA SER A 2 49.71 0.28 -6.81
C SER A 2 48.22 0.33 -6.40
N PRO A 3 47.72 -0.67 -5.65
CA PRO A 3 46.33 -0.75 -5.19
C PRO A 3 45.87 0.47 -4.37
N VAL A 4 46.81 1.17 -3.72
CA VAL A 4 46.57 2.42 -2.98
C VAL A 4 46.06 3.56 -3.87
N SER A 5 46.46 3.58 -5.15
CA SER A 5 46.02 4.62 -6.10
C SER A 5 44.53 4.48 -6.43
N TYR A 6 44.05 3.24 -6.55
CA TYR A 6 42.64 2.93 -6.81
C TYR A 6 41.76 3.29 -5.60
N LEU A 7 42.19 2.94 -4.38
CA LEU A 7 41.46 3.31 -3.16
C LEU A 7 41.36 4.83 -2.97
N LYS A 8 42.45 5.56 -3.28
CA LYS A 8 42.45 7.02 -3.20
C LYS A 8 41.57 7.67 -4.26
N THR A 9 41.47 7.04 -5.42
CA THR A 9 40.57 7.47 -6.51
C THR A 9 39.11 7.23 -6.14
N TYR A 10 38.79 6.09 -5.52
CA TYR A 10 37.45 5.75 -5.07
C TYR A 10 36.93 6.69 -3.96
N SER A 11 37.79 7.00 -2.98
CA SER A 11 37.49 7.98 -1.94
C SER A 11 37.20 9.36 -2.51
N LYS A 12 37.95 9.79 -3.54
CA LYS A 12 37.72 11.07 -4.23
C LYS A 12 36.39 11.10 -4.98
N PHE A 13 35.98 9.97 -5.58
CA PHE A 13 34.71 9.83 -6.29
C PHE A 13 33.50 9.86 -5.34
N LEU A 14 33.64 9.33 -4.12
CA LEU A 14 32.63 9.44 -3.05
C LEU A 14 32.54 10.83 -2.42
N SER A 15 33.63 11.62 -2.45
CA SER A 15 33.64 13.00 -1.95
C SER A 15 33.05 14.02 -2.92
N GLU A 16 32.73 13.63 -4.16
CA GLU A 16 32.07 14.51 -5.11
C GLU A 16 30.57 14.60 -4.76
N PRO A 17 30.02 15.79 -4.43
CA PRO A 17 28.66 15.94 -3.91
C PRO A 17 27.58 15.40 -4.87
N LEU A 18 27.88 15.35 -6.17
CA LEU A 18 26.98 14.85 -7.21
C LEU A 18 26.89 13.31 -7.22
N GLY A 19 27.96 12.59 -6.85
CA GLY A 19 27.96 11.13 -6.82
C GLY A 19 27.20 10.58 -5.61
N PHE A 20 27.40 11.21 -4.44
CA PHE A 20 26.74 10.84 -3.19
C PHE A 20 25.21 10.96 -3.28
N ILE A 21 24.70 12.02 -3.91
CA ILE A 21 23.26 12.26 -3.98
C ILE A 21 22.54 11.24 -4.87
N LYS A 22 23.19 10.71 -5.91
CA LYS A 22 22.62 9.66 -6.77
C LYS A 22 22.48 8.32 -6.06
N VAL A 23 23.42 7.98 -5.18
CA VAL A 23 23.32 6.77 -4.34
C VAL A 23 22.18 6.93 -3.34
N LEU A 24 22.08 8.09 -2.68
CA LEU A 24 20.97 8.39 -1.78
C LEU A 24 19.61 8.37 -2.48
N GLU A 25 19.52 8.93 -3.69
CA GLU A 25 18.31 8.94 -4.52
C GLU A 25 17.84 7.51 -4.86
N TRP A 26 18.77 6.64 -5.28
CA TRP A 26 18.45 5.25 -5.61
C TRP A 26 17.95 4.47 -4.38
N ILE A 27 18.60 4.66 -3.23
CA ILE A 27 18.18 4.06 -1.96
C ILE A 27 16.80 4.58 -1.55
N ALA A 28 16.58 5.90 -1.61
CA ALA A 28 15.30 6.51 -1.27
C ALA A 28 14.17 6.03 -2.18
N SER A 29 14.43 5.80 -3.47
CA SER A 29 13.45 5.26 -4.42
C SER A 29 13.01 3.84 -4.05
N ILE A 30 13.94 2.96 -3.66
CA ILE A 30 13.64 1.60 -3.19
C ILE A 30 12.74 1.65 -1.95
N PHE A 31 13.09 2.49 -0.98
CA PHE A 31 12.30 2.63 0.24
C PHE A 31 10.91 3.21 -0.04
N ALA A 32 10.80 4.25 -0.88
CA ALA A 32 9.51 4.83 -1.25
C ALA A 32 8.59 3.81 -1.95
N PHE A 33 9.13 2.98 -2.83
CA PHE A 33 8.33 1.94 -3.49
C PHE A 33 7.95 0.81 -2.52
N ALA A 34 8.86 0.40 -1.64
CA ALA A 34 8.59 -0.63 -0.65
C ALA A 34 7.56 -0.19 0.41
N THR A 35 7.58 1.07 0.83
CA THR A 35 6.65 1.59 1.86
C THR A 35 5.29 1.96 1.28
N CYS A 36 5.22 2.38 0.00
CA CYS A 36 3.96 2.74 -0.66
C CYS A 36 3.34 1.60 -1.49
N GLY A 37 4.02 0.47 -1.65
CA GLY A 37 3.58 -0.64 -2.53
C GLY A 37 2.41 -1.47 -2.00
N GLY A 38 2.04 -1.33 -0.72
CA GLY A 38 0.96 -2.08 -0.09
C GLY A 38 -0.17 -1.18 0.41
N PHE A 39 -1.15 -0.88 -0.44
CA PHE A 39 -2.36 -0.18 -0.01
C PHE A 39 -3.44 -1.18 0.42
N LYS A 40 -3.93 -1.05 1.66
CA LYS A 40 -5.05 -1.81 2.23
C LYS A 40 -5.98 -0.83 2.94
N GLY A 41 -7.29 -1.01 2.79
CA GLY A 41 -8.28 -0.20 3.49
C GLY A 41 -9.54 -0.97 3.82
N LYS A 42 -10.41 -0.35 4.62
CA LYS A 42 -11.69 -0.92 5.06
C LYS A 42 -12.79 0.11 4.83
N THR A 43 -13.94 -0.34 4.35
CA THR A 43 -15.16 0.46 4.19
C THR A 43 -16.27 -0.20 4.97
N GLU A 44 -16.94 0.56 5.84
CA GLU A 44 -18.06 0.07 6.64
C GLU A 44 -19.35 0.72 6.14
N PHE A 45 -20.35 -0.10 5.84
CA PHE A 45 -21.67 0.34 5.41
C PHE A 45 -22.67 0.01 6.52
N GLN A 46 -23.42 1.01 6.98
CA GLN A 46 -24.55 0.77 7.88
C GLN A 46 -25.83 0.67 7.06
N VAL A 47 -26.52 -0.45 7.21
CA VAL A 47 -27.81 -0.72 6.57
C VAL A 47 -28.87 -0.82 7.64
N THR A 48 -29.94 -0.04 7.48
CA THR A 48 -31.12 -0.08 8.33
C THR A 48 -32.19 -0.89 7.62
N CYS A 49 -32.50 -2.07 8.16
CA CYS A 49 -33.52 -2.94 7.63
C CYS A 49 -34.89 -2.56 8.23
N PRO A 50 -35.88 -2.19 7.41
CA PRO A 50 -37.24 -1.96 7.89
C PRO A 50 -37.90 -3.31 8.19
N SER A 51 -37.94 -3.73 9.46
CA SER A 51 -38.75 -4.87 9.91
C SER A 51 -40.05 -4.38 10.56
N THR A 52 -41.11 -5.18 10.47
CA THR A 52 -42.47 -4.87 10.95
C THR A 52 -42.54 -4.49 12.43
N ASN A 53 -41.54 -4.87 13.26
CA ASN A 53 -41.58 -4.64 14.71
C ASN A 53 -40.40 -3.86 15.30
N VAL A 54 -39.18 -3.92 14.72
CA VAL A 54 -38.01 -3.14 15.18
C VAL A 54 -37.06 -2.88 13.98
N PRO A 55 -36.57 -1.65 13.76
CA PRO A 55 -35.55 -1.40 12.72
C PRO A 55 -34.23 -2.07 13.10
N ASP A 56 -33.78 -3.03 12.29
CA ASP A 56 -32.52 -3.74 12.48
C ASP A 56 -31.38 -2.96 11.82
N ASN A 57 -30.49 -2.37 12.62
CA ASN A 57 -29.28 -1.72 12.13
C ASN A 57 -28.14 -2.75 12.04
N LYS A 58 -27.65 -3.01 10.84
CA LYS A 58 -26.54 -3.93 10.57
C LYS A 58 -25.37 -3.12 10.00
N THR A 59 -24.14 -3.48 10.37
CA THR A 59 -22.93 -2.88 9.79
C THR A 59 -22.22 -3.95 8.97
N ILE A 60 -21.94 -3.65 7.71
CA ILE A 60 -21.20 -4.50 6.77
C ILE A 60 -19.81 -3.92 6.59
N THR A 61 -18.78 -4.64 7.02
CA THR A 61 -17.38 -4.23 6.84
C THR A 61 -16.80 -4.94 5.63
N VAL A 62 -16.34 -4.17 4.65
CA VAL A 62 -15.65 -4.64 3.46
C VAL A 62 -14.18 -4.23 3.54
N THR A 63 -13.27 -5.16 3.26
CA THR A 63 -11.82 -4.90 3.28
C THR A 63 -11.26 -5.00 1.86
N PHE A 64 -10.45 -4.04 1.44
CA PHE A 64 -9.81 -4.01 0.12
C PHE A 64 -8.28 -3.93 0.25
N GLY A 65 -7.54 -4.51 -0.69
CA GLY A 65 -6.07 -4.49 -0.69
C GLY A 65 -5.47 -4.73 -2.07
N TYR A 66 -4.26 -4.20 -2.29
CA TYR A 66 -3.48 -4.41 -3.53
C TYR A 66 -3.13 -5.91 -3.73
N PRO A 67 -3.14 -6.44 -4.97
CA PRO A 67 -3.35 -5.75 -6.24
C PRO A 67 -4.83 -5.53 -6.59
N PHE A 68 -5.21 -4.27 -6.86
CA PHE A 68 -6.56 -3.93 -7.32
C PHE A 68 -6.81 -4.52 -8.70
N ARG A 69 -7.55 -5.62 -8.80
CA ARG A 69 -8.03 -6.14 -10.08
C ARG A 69 -9.14 -5.22 -10.60
N LEU A 70 -8.78 -4.30 -11.49
CA LEU A 70 -9.66 -3.25 -12.05
C LEU A 70 -10.95 -3.77 -12.71
N ASN A 71 -11.02 -5.07 -13.07
CA ASN A 71 -12.19 -5.65 -13.74
C ASN A 71 -12.95 -6.71 -12.91
N GLU A 72 -12.44 -7.13 -11.75
CA GLU A 72 -13.13 -8.12 -10.89
C GLU A 72 -12.50 -8.19 -9.48
N GLU A 73 -12.49 -7.09 -8.73
CA GLU A 73 -12.55 -7.22 -7.26
C GLU A 73 -14.04 -7.17 -6.92
N SER A 74 -14.69 -8.33 -7.00
CA SER A 74 -16.05 -8.51 -6.50
C SER A 74 -16.03 -8.16 -5.01
N PHE A 75 -16.69 -7.05 -4.65
CA PHE A 75 -17.09 -6.80 -3.27
C PHE A 75 -17.72 -8.10 -2.75
N GLN A 76 -17.07 -8.80 -1.82
CA GLN A 76 -17.71 -9.89 -1.09
C GLN A 76 -18.76 -9.26 -0.20
N ALA A 77 -19.90 -8.93 -0.81
CA ALA A 77 -21.12 -8.67 -0.10
C ALA A 77 -21.41 -9.91 0.75
N PRO A 78 -21.90 -9.75 1.99
CA PRO A 78 -22.27 -10.89 2.81
C PRO A 78 -23.16 -11.83 2.01
N THR A 79 -22.77 -13.11 1.91
CA THR A 79 -23.49 -14.15 1.17
C THR A 79 -24.78 -14.51 1.91
N GLY A 80 -25.81 -13.68 1.74
CA GLY A 80 -27.11 -13.87 2.37
C GLY A 80 -27.98 -12.61 2.35
N ASN A 81 -29.28 -12.76 2.63
CA ASN A 81 -30.17 -11.63 2.82
C ASN A 81 -29.69 -10.83 4.04
N VAL A 82 -29.17 -9.63 3.80
CA VAL A 82 -28.71 -8.70 4.84
C VAL A 82 -29.84 -8.33 5.80
N CYS A 83 -31.06 -8.25 5.26
CA CYS A 83 -32.29 -8.06 6.00
C CYS A 83 -33.09 -9.36 6.00
N VAL A 84 -33.51 -9.80 7.19
CA VAL A 84 -34.50 -10.88 7.30
C VAL A 84 -35.85 -10.22 7.06
N VAL A 85 -36.52 -10.59 5.96
CA VAL A 85 -37.89 -10.14 5.62
C VAL A 85 -38.88 -10.78 6.58
#